data_AF-A0A357J051-F1
#
_entry.id   AF-A0A357J051-F1
#
_cell.length_a   1.000
_cell.length_b   1.000
_cell.length_c   1.000
_cell.angle_alpha   90.00
_cell.angle_beta   90.00
_cell.angle_gamma   90.00
#
_symmetry.space_group_name_H-M   'P 1'
#
loop_
_entity.id
_entity.type
_entity.pdbx_description
1 polymer ?
#
loop_
_entity_poly.entity_id
_entity_poly.type
_entity_poly.pdbx_seq_one_letter_code
_entity_poly.pdbx_strand_id
1 'polypeptide(L)'
;MRIQRHGPMNPAITDVRNMEGSRSVMESSERAIFSRVAGRSGHRLDVGVLKEPAGYRLKIESDGNEVGVLFRLAAVLYCHNWSVMEAKISTPERTLISDEFLIRAGAAGQELDEGALKMMIDDLERLLFDGVSVLGYLTEHAREAPRPEIGYGEGQVFIRDLDEEVVIEVRGQDKSGLLLALSQAFYLMDISIMEASIFTDEKAQVHNLFLIDRSDIRFRNREFRTRLTEELRYLI
;
A
#
# COMPACT_ATOMS: atom_id res chain seq x y z
N MET A 1 6.86 42.86 -45.57
CA MET A 1 6.83 41.39 -45.64
C MET A 1 7.96 40.85 -44.76
N ARG A 2 7.67 40.51 -43.50
CA ARG A 2 8.63 40.01 -42.50
C ARG A 2 8.05 38.70 -41.95
N ILE A 3 8.76 37.60 -42.19
CA ILE A 3 8.40 36.27 -41.71
C ILE A 3 9.14 36.06 -40.39
N GLN A 4 8.42 36.07 -39.27
CA GLN A 4 8.92 35.61 -37.97
C GLN A 4 8.74 34.09 -37.89
N ARG A 5 9.82 33.38 -37.56
CA ARG A 5 9.80 31.95 -37.22
C ARG A 5 9.43 31.82 -35.74
N HIS A 6 8.28 31.21 -35.45
CA HIS A 6 7.97 30.67 -34.12
C HIS A 6 8.39 29.21 -34.09
N GLY A 7 9.33 28.87 -33.21
CA GLY A 7 9.51 27.49 -32.74
C GLY A 7 8.46 27.19 -31.66
N PRO A 8 8.02 25.94 -31.51
CA PRO A 8 7.03 25.59 -30.49
C PRO A 8 7.64 25.62 -29.08
N MET A 9 6.94 26.30 -28.18
CA MET A 9 7.14 26.31 -26.73
C MET A 9 6.68 24.98 -26.12
N ASN A 10 7.45 24.57 -25.12
CA ASN A 10 7.23 23.46 -24.20
C ASN A 10 6.04 23.78 -23.25
N PRO A 11 4.99 22.95 -23.14
CA PRO A 11 3.96 23.15 -22.13
C PRO A 11 4.25 22.29 -20.90
N ALA A 12 4.91 22.91 -19.91
CA ALA A 12 4.84 22.46 -18.53
C ALA A 12 3.94 23.44 -17.76
N ILE A 13 3.09 22.87 -16.90
CA ILE A 13 2.39 23.53 -15.79
C ILE A 13 1.14 24.32 -16.19
N THR A 14 -0.03 23.68 -16.05
CA THR A 14 -1.28 24.40 -15.75
C THR A 14 -2.28 23.49 -15.03
N ASP A 15 -2.80 24.02 -13.91
CA ASP A 15 -4.09 23.75 -13.27
C ASP A 15 -4.38 22.40 -12.58
N VAL A 16 -3.99 22.33 -11.30
CA VAL A 16 -4.67 21.51 -10.28
C VAL A 16 -5.43 22.45 -9.35
N ARG A 17 -6.49 23.11 -9.82
CA ARG A 17 -7.50 23.81 -9.00
C ARG A 17 -8.75 24.03 -9.87
N ASN A 18 -9.62 23.03 -9.90
CA ASN A 18 -11.08 23.16 -10.15
C ASN A 18 -11.68 21.75 -10.31
N MET A 19 -12.19 21.17 -9.22
CA MET A 19 -13.28 20.17 -9.26
C MET A 19 -14.03 20.20 -7.93
N GLU A 20 -14.79 21.28 -7.71
CA GLU A 20 -15.99 21.22 -6.87
C GLU A 20 -17.20 21.06 -7.79
N GLY A 21 -18.02 20.04 -7.54
CA GLY A 21 -19.35 19.91 -8.13
C GLY A 21 -19.54 18.69 -9.03
N SER A 22 -19.77 17.52 -8.41
CA SER A 22 -20.67 16.48 -8.94
C SER A 22 -21.04 15.52 -7.79
N ARG A 23 -22.07 15.92 -7.01
CA ARG A 23 -22.82 15.02 -6.13
C ARG A 23 -23.90 14.31 -6.95
N SER A 24 -24.07 13.01 -6.71
CA SER A 24 -25.02 12.05 -7.33
C SER A 24 -24.74 11.82 -8.82
N VAL A 25 -24.44 10.59 -9.26
CA VAL A 25 -25.29 9.40 -9.24
C VAL A 25 -24.41 8.16 -9.14
N MET A 26 -24.67 7.27 -8.18
CA MET A 26 -24.36 5.84 -8.28
C MET A 26 -25.20 5.10 -7.25
N GLU A 27 -26.40 4.70 -7.68
CA GLU A 27 -27.26 3.77 -6.97
C GLU A 27 -26.71 2.35 -7.11
N SER A 28 -26.75 1.62 -5.98
CA SER A 28 -26.70 0.16 -5.86
C SER A 28 -25.50 -0.57 -6.48
N SER A 29 -24.37 -0.55 -5.79
CA SER A 29 -23.52 -1.74 -5.68
C SER A 29 -23.44 -2.09 -4.20
N GLU A 30 -23.63 -3.36 -3.86
CA GLU A 30 -23.71 -3.85 -2.48
C GLU A 30 -22.45 -3.47 -1.70
N ARG A 31 -22.53 -2.36 -0.94
CA ARG A 31 -21.53 -2.00 0.05
C ARG A 31 -21.86 -2.74 1.33
N ALA A 32 -21.08 -3.76 1.64
CA ALA A 32 -21.10 -4.35 2.97
C ALA A 32 -20.09 -3.57 3.83
N ILE A 33 -20.59 -2.71 4.72
CA ILE A 33 -19.75 -1.98 5.66
C ILE A 33 -19.77 -2.72 6.98
N PHE A 34 -18.62 -3.27 7.38
CA PHE A 34 -18.45 -3.89 8.70
C PHE A 34 -17.66 -2.93 9.57
N SER A 35 -18.36 -2.25 10.47
CA SER A 35 -17.75 -1.41 11.51
C SER A 35 -17.64 -2.20 12.79
N ARG A 36 -16.45 -2.25 13.38
CA ARG A 36 -16.21 -2.89 14.67
C ARG A 36 -15.33 -1.98 15.53
N VAL A 37 -15.75 -1.78 16.78
CA VAL A 37 -14.82 -1.26 17.80
C VAL A 37 -13.99 -2.45 18.25
N ALA A 38 -12.69 -2.42 17.98
CA ALA A 38 -11.78 -3.49 18.35
C ALA A 38 -11.65 -3.55 19.88
N GLY A 39 -12.38 -4.51 20.46
CA GLY A 39 -12.60 -4.63 21.89
C GLY A 39 -11.48 -5.39 22.59
N ARG A 40 -10.48 -4.65 23.08
CA ARG A 40 -9.70 -4.86 24.33
C ARG A 40 -8.84 -3.63 24.67
N SER A 41 -8.40 -2.90 23.65
CA SER A 41 -7.57 -1.69 23.74
C SER A 41 -8.37 -0.38 23.62
N GLY A 42 -9.60 -0.43 23.11
CA GLY A 42 -10.44 0.75 22.88
C GLY A 42 -10.21 1.43 21.51
N HIS A 43 -9.37 0.84 20.66
CA HIS A 43 -9.13 1.30 19.30
C HIS A 43 -10.31 1.00 18.36
N ARG A 44 -10.53 1.87 17.39
CA ARG A 44 -11.51 1.69 16.31
C ARG A 44 -10.87 1.00 15.11
N LEU A 45 -11.56 0.02 14.53
CA LEU A 45 -11.19 -0.60 13.25
C LEU A 45 -12.44 -0.80 12.39
N ASP A 46 -12.59 0.04 11.39
CA ASP A 46 -13.70 -0.04 10.43
C ASP A 46 -13.20 -0.65 9.12
N VAL A 47 -13.89 -1.69 8.62
CA VAL A 47 -13.57 -2.36 7.36
C VAL A 47 -14.78 -2.37 6.43
N GLY A 48 -14.75 -1.51 5.42
CA GLY A 48 -15.74 -1.48 4.34
C GLY A 48 -15.33 -2.38 3.18
N VAL A 49 -16.30 -3.09 2.59
CA VAL A 49 -16.09 -3.93 1.40
C VAL A 49 -17.09 -3.56 0.31
N LEU A 50 -16.58 -3.44 -0.92
CA LEU A 50 -17.36 -3.28 -2.12
C LEU A 50 -16.92 -4.32 -3.15
N LYS A 51 -17.86 -5.13 -3.66
CA LYS A 51 -17.58 -6.03 -4.79
C LYS A 51 -17.44 -5.20 -6.07
N GLU A 52 -16.35 -5.42 -6.79
CA GLU A 52 -16.09 -4.81 -8.09
C GLU A 52 -15.89 -5.89 -9.17
N PRO A 53 -16.03 -5.57 -10.47
CA PRO A 53 -15.75 -6.53 -11.54
C PRO A 53 -14.32 -7.10 -11.49
N ALA A 54 -13.35 -6.28 -11.05
CA ALA A 54 -11.94 -6.66 -10.99
C ALA A 54 -11.52 -7.40 -9.70
N GLY A 55 -12.40 -7.44 -8.68
CA GLY A 55 -12.05 -7.94 -7.34
C GLY A 55 -12.97 -7.45 -6.23
N TYR A 56 -12.39 -7.11 -5.09
CA TYR A 56 -13.06 -6.49 -3.94
C TYR A 56 -12.28 -5.26 -3.51
N ARG A 57 -12.97 -4.14 -3.32
CA ARG A 57 -12.39 -2.93 -2.74
C ARG A 57 -12.58 -2.98 -1.24
N LEU A 58 -11.48 -2.99 -0.49
CA LEU A 58 -11.45 -2.88 0.96
C LEU A 58 -11.13 -1.43 1.32
N LYS A 59 -11.85 -0.87 2.29
CA LYS A 59 -11.50 0.37 2.97
C LYS A 59 -11.28 0.07 4.43
N ILE A 60 -10.07 0.33 4.93
CA ILE A 60 -9.66 0.06 6.32
C ILE A 60 -9.39 1.39 7.00
N GLU A 61 -10.12 1.68 8.07
CA GLU A 61 -9.95 2.90 8.87
C GLU A 61 -9.68 2.53 10.32
N SER A 62 -8.63 3.11 10.92
CA SER A 62 -8.28 2.84 12.31
C SER A 62 -7.57 4.00 12.99
N ASP A 63 -7.80 4.17 14.29
CA ASP A 63 -7.09 5.14 15.13
C ASP A 63 -5.81 4.59 15.79
N GLY A 64 -5.47 3.32 15.54
CA GLY A 64 -4.22 2.70 16.01
C GLY A 64 -3.08 2.88 15.01
N ASN A 65 -2.71 4.13 14.74
CA ASN A 65 -1.57 4.44 13.88
C ASN A 65 -0.23 4.17 14.59
N GLU A 66 0.29 2.96 14.42
CA GLU A 66 1.61 2.56 14.91
C GLU A 66 2.61 2.30 13.76
N VAL A 67 3.90 2.27 14.10
CA VAL A 67 4.95 1.90 13.13
C VAL A 67 4.69 0.49 12.59
N GLY A 68 4.64 0.35 11.27
CA GLY A 68 4.47 -0.93 10.58
C GLY A 68 3.02 -1.36 10.32
N VAL A 69 2.05 -0.44 10.30
CA VAL A 69 0.66 -0.76 9.94
C VAL A 69 0.57 -1.45 8.58
N LEU A 70 1.14 -0.86 7.53
CA LEU A 70 1.12 -1.47 6.19
C LEU A 70 1.72 -2.87 6.16
N PHE A 71 2.77 -3.13 6.96
CA PHE A 71 3.38 -4.45 7.08
C PHE A 71 2.41 -5.49 7.67
N ARG A 72 1.63 -5.10 8.69
CA ARG A 72 0.59 -5.94 9.29
C ARG A 72 -0.59 -6.16 8.34
N LEU A 73 -1.07 -5.11 7.66
CA LEU A 73 -2.15 -5.21 6.67
C LEU A 73 -1.76 -6.15 5.52
N ALA A 74 -0.56 -5.97 4.97
CA ALA A 74 -0.03 -6.81 3.91
C ALA A 74 0.14 -8.27 4.36
N ALA A 75 0.46 -8.52 5.63
CA ALA A 75 0.56 -9.87 6.17
C ALA A 75 -0.79 -10.59 6.19
N VAL A 76 -1.86 -9.92 6.62
CA VAL A 76 -3.22 -10.50 6.59
C VAL A 76 -3.61 -10.83 5.14
N LEU A 77 -3.45 -9.88 4.21
CA LEU A 77 -3.78 -10.12 2.80
C LEU A 77 -2.98 -11.30 2.22
N TYR A 78 -1.69 -11.38 2.54
CA TYR A 78 -0.83 -12.47 2.09
C TYR A 78 -1.25 -13.84 2.67
N CYS A 79 -1.48 -13.94 3.98
CA CYS A 79 -1.89 -15.19 4.62
C CYS A 79 -3.23 -15.71 4.11
N HIS A 80 -4.16 -14.79 3.86
CA HIS A 80 -5.47 -15.06 3.28
C HIS A 80 -5.46 -15.20 1.76
N ASN A 81 -4.28 -15.23 1.12
CA ASN A 81 -4.11 -15.46 -0.31
C ASN A 81 -4.84 -14.43 -1.19
N TRP A 82 -4.86 -13.17 -0.77
CA TRP A 82 -5.39 -12.04 -1.54
C TRP A 82 -4.26 -11.27 -2.21
N SER A 83 -4.33 -11.14 -3.53
CA SER A 83 -3.40 -10.31 -4.31
C SER A 83 -3.87 -8.85 -4.29
N VAL A 84 -2.96 -7.93 -4.03
CA VAL A 84 -3.23 -6.48 -4.10
C VAL A 84 -2.97 -6.00 -5.52
N MET A 85 -4.03 -5.55 -6.18
CA MET A 85 -3.95 -4.96 -7.53
C MET A 85 -3.72 -3.46 -7.46
N GLU A 86 -4.37 -2.79 -6.52
CA GLU A 86 -4.22 -1.37 -6.27
C GLU A 86 -4.26 -1.13 -4.76
N ALA A 87 -3.52 -0.15 -4.27
CA ALA A 87 -3.77 0.40 -2.96
C ALA A 87 -3.49 1.90 -2.90
N LYS A 88 -4.23 2.58 -2.02
CA LYS A 88 -3.96 3.94 -1.58
C LYS A 88 -3.82 3.89 -0.07
N ILE A 89 -2.62 4.12 0.41
CA ILE A 89 -2.29 4.15 1.83
C ILE A 89 -2.18 5.60 2.21
N SER A 90 -2.88 6.01 3.26
CA SER A 90 -2.83 7.37 3.76
C SER A 90 -2.91 7.36 5.26
N THR A 91 -2.03 8.14 5.89
CA THR A 91 -2.12 8.43 7.32
C THR A 91 -2.34 9.93 7.53
N PRO A 92 -3.57 10.44 7.29
CA PRO A 92 -3.88 11.85 7.49
C PRO A 92 -3.53 12.27 8.92
N GLU A 93 -2.81 13.40 9.03
CA GLU A 93 -2.47 14.02 10.32
C GLU A 93 -1.74 13.10 11.31
N ARG A 94 -1.14 11.99 10.83
CA ARG A 94 -0.41 10.99 11.63
C ARG A 94 -1.24 10.31 12.74
N THR A 95 -2.56 10.40 12.72
CA THR A 95 -3.42 9.87 13.81
C THR A 95 -4.44 8.85 13.35
N LEU A 96 -4.87 8.92 12.09
CA LEU A 96 -5.84 8.00 11.52
C LEU A 96 -5.22 7.27 10.33
N ILE A 97 -5.38 5.96 10.28
CA ILE A 97 -5.14 5.14 9.10
C ILE A 97 -6.40 5.21 8.24
N SER A 98 -6.26 5.49 6.95
CA SER A 98 -7.36 5.41 5.97
C SER A 98 -6.80 4.80 4.68
N ASP A 99 -6.81 3.48 4.65
CA ASP A 99 -6.19 2.70 3.58
C ASP A 99 -7.27 2.06 2.71
N GLU A 100 -7.06 2.09 1.40
CA GLU A 100 -7.93 1.46 0.43
C GLU A 100 -7.14 0.44 -0.40
N PHE A 101 -7.69 -0.76 -0.59
CA PHE A 101 -7.07 -1.84 -1.36
C PHE A 101 -8.07 -2.39 -2.38
N LEU A 102 -7.68 -2.49 -3.65
CA LEU A 102 -8.33 -3.39 -4.60
C LEU A 102 -7.63 -4.74 -4.54
N ILE A 103 -8.34 -5.75 -4.06
CA ILE A 103 -7.81 -7.11 -3.93
C ILE A 103 -8.49 -8.08 -4.87
N ARG A 104 -7.75 -9.10 -5.29
CA ARG A 104 -8.24 -10.22 -6.09
C ARG A 104 -7.88 -11.54 -5.43
N ALA A 105 -8.75 -12.52 -5.59
CA ALA A 105 -8.50 -13.90 -5.18
C ALA A 105 -7.18 -14.41 -5.78
N GLY A 106 -6.29 -14.93 -4.93
CA GLY A 106 -5.08 -15.61 -5.37
C GLY A 106 -5.32 -17.08 -5.75
N ALA A 107 -6.49 -17.64 -5.39
CA ALA A 107 -6.89 -19.01 -5.73
C ALA A 107 -8.21 -19.04 -6.50
N ALA A 108 -8.36 -19.99 -7.42
CA ALA A 108 -9.59 -20.17 -8.17
C ALA A 108 -10.76 -20.51 -7.22
N GLY A 109 -11.89 -19.83 -7.40
CA GLY A 109 -13.09 -20.03 -6.59
C GLY A 109 -13.05 -19.42 -5.18
N GLN A 110 -11.98 -18.69 -4.82
CA GLN A 110 -11.92 -17.95 -3.56
C GLN A 110 -12.82 -16.71 -3.64
N GLU A 111 -13.71 -16.57 -2.67
CA GLU A 111 -14.62 -15.43 -2.52
C GLU A 111 -14.43 -14.77 -1.16
N LEU A 112 -14.72 -13.47 -1.08
CA LEU A 112 -14.72 -12.73 0.18
C LEU A 112 -16.16 -12.69 0.71
N ASP A 113 -16.59 -13.80 1.29
CA ASP A 113 -17.87 -13.89 2.00
C ASP A 113 -17.78 -13.31 3.42
N GLU A 114 -18.89 -13.30 4.15
CA GLU A 114 -18.95 -12.78 5.51
C GLU A 114 -18.00 -13.52 6.48
N GLY A 115 -17.82 -14.84 6.30
CA GLY A 115 -16.95 -15.64 7.14
C GLY A 115 -15.47 -15.31 6.90
N ALA A 116 -15.06 -15.24 5.63
CA ALA A 116 -13.72 -14.85 5.21
C ALA A 116 -13.39 -13.43 5.68
N LEU A 117 -14.32 -12.49 5.50
CA LEU A 117 -14.15 -11.11 5.95
C LEU A 117 -14.03 -11.03 7.47
N LYS A 118 -14.87 -11.75 8.22
CA LYS A 118 -14.78 -11.79 9.68
C LYS A 118 -13.42 -12.31 10.14
N MET A 119 -12.90 -13.37 9.52
CA MET A 119 -11.57 -13.90 9.85
C MET A 119 -10.46 -12.88 9.56
N MET A 120 -10.53 -12.17 8.42
CA MET A 120 -9.58 -11.10 8.11
C MET A 120 -9.63 -9.98 9.15
N ILE A 121 -10.83 -9.55 9.58
CA ILE A 121 -10.99 -8.53 10.62
C ILE A 121 -10.40 -9.00 11.95
N ASP A 122 -10.70 -10.25 12.36
CA ASP A 122 -10.15 -10.82 13.60
C ASP A 122 -8.60 -10.86 13.56
N ASP A 123 -8.00 -11.19 12.41
CA ASP A 123 -6.53 -11.19 12.26
C ASP A 123 -5.92 -9.78 12.23
N LEU A 124 -6.62 -8.81 11.61
CA LEU A 124 -6.24 -7.41 11.65
C LEU A 124 -6.22 -6.87 13.08
N GLU A 125 -7.26 -7.16 13.87
CA GLU A 125 -7.32 -6.78 15.29
C GLU A 125 -6.13 -7.36 16.07
N ARG A 126 -5.82 -8.63 15.86
CA ARG A 126 -4.72 -9.32 16.55
C ARG A 126 -3.35 -8.68 16.27
N LEU A 127 -3.07 -8.39 15.01
CA LEU A 127 -1.80 -7.81 14.59
C LEU A 127 -1.67 -6.33 14.96
N LEU A 128 -2.76 -5.57 14.89
CA LEU A 128 -2.74 -4.13 15.18
C LEU A 128 -2.78 -3.84 16.68
N PHE A 129 -3.51 -4.62 17.48
CA PHE A 129 -3.84 -4.23 18.87
C PHE A 129 -3.48 -5.25 19.95
N ASP A 130 -3.38 -6.54 19.62
CA ASP A 130 -3.12 -7.60 20.63
C ASP A 130 -1.63 -7.94 20.79
N GLY A 131 -0.73 -7.19 20.14
CA GLY A 131 0.71 -7.38 20.24
C GLY A 131 1.23 -8.64 19.53
N VAL A 132 0.44 -9.25 18.63
CA VAL A 132 0.90 -10.36 17.80
C VAL A 132 1.93 -9.85 16.80
N SER A 133 3.12 -10.46 16.79
CA SER A 133 4.13 -10.13 15.78
C SER A 133 3.78 -10.72 14.41
N VAL A 134 4.13 -10.04 13.32
CA VAL A 134 3.91 -10.56 11.96
C VAL A 134 4.61 -11.89 11.73
N LEU A 135 5.79 -12.11 12.32
CA LEU A 135 6.49 -13.40 12.21
C LEU A 135 5.73 -14.53 12.92
N GLY A 136 5.20 -14.26 14.12
CA GLY A 136 4.34 -15.21 14.84
C GLY A 136 3.10 -15.55 14.03
N TYR A 137 2.44 -14.53 13.47
CA TYR A 137 1.28 -14.69 12.61
C TYR A 137 1.56 -15.53 11.35
N LEU A 138 2.65 -15.25 10.62
CA LEU A 138 3.04 -16.05 9.45
C LEU A 138 3.25 -17.54 9.83
N THR A 139 3.89 -17.77 10.98
CA THR A 139 4.13 -19.13 11.50
C THR A 139 2.83 -19.87 11.81
N GLU A 140 1.86 -19.19 12.46
CA GLU A 140 0.53 -19.75 12.76
C GLU A 140 -0.23 -20.14 11.49
N HIS A 141 -0.08 -19.38 10.40
CA HIS A 141 -0.70 -19.66 9.11
C HIS A 141 0.11 -20.61 8.20
N ALA A 142 1.19 -21.21 8.71
CA ALA A 142 2.11 -22.04 7.94
C ALA A 142 2.60 -21.35 6.64
N ARG A 143 2.82 -20.04 6.72
CA ARG A 143 3.36 -19.20 5.64
C ARG A 143 4.79 -18.80 5.98
N GLU A 144 5.64 -18.73 4.95
CA GLU A 144 6.96 -18.14 5.09
C GLU A 144 6.92 -16.65 4.73
N ALA A 145 7.81 -15.87 5.33
CA ALA A 145 8.08 -14.53 4.80
C ALA A 145 8.57 -14.66 3.34
N PRO A 146 8.11 -13.83 2.41
CA PRO A 146 8.55 -13.86 1.02
C PRO A 146 10.07 -13.71 0.98
N ARG A 147 10.76 -14.71 0.43
CA ARG A 147 12.21 -14.66 0.31
C ARG A 147 12.58 -13.90 -0.97
N PRO A 148 13.61 -13.03 -0.93
CA PRO A 148 14.20 -12.51 -2.15
C PRO A 148 14.64 -13.69 -3.04
N GLU A 149 14.24 -13.68 -4.30
CA GLU A 149 14.79 -14.65 -5.25
C GLU A 149 16.22 -14.25 -5.56
N ILE A 150 17.15 -15.21 -5.52
CA ILE A 150 18.56 -14.95 -5.81
C ILE A 150 18.71 -14.71 -7.31
N GLY A 151 18.68 -13.45 -7.71
CA GLY A 151 18.88 -12.98 -9.07
C GLY A 151 18.74 -11.47 -9.13
N TYR A 152 19.51 -10.81 -10.00
CA TYR A 152 19.24 -9.41 -10.33
C TYR A 152 17.97 -9.38 -11.17
N GLY A 153 16.81 -9.21 -10.53
CA GLY A 153 15.59 -8.83 -11.25
C GLY A 153 15.84 -7.56 -12.05
N GLU A 154 15.09 -7.38 -13.14
CA GLU A 154 15.11 -6.13 -13.92
C GLU A 154 14.42 -4.96 -13.16
N GLY A 155 14.01 -5.20 -11.91
CA GLY A 155 13.36 -4.23 -11.07
C GLY A 155 14.21 -2.98 -10.82
N GLN A 156 13.52 -1.85 -10.77
CA GLN A 156 14.09 -0.52 -10.66
C GLN A 156 13.57 0.13 -9.38
N VAL A 157 14.49 0.76 -8.65
CA VAL A 157 14.17 1.55 -7.46
C VAL A 157 14.76 2.94 -7.63
N PHE A 158 13.91 3.96 -7.55
CA PHE A 158 14.30 5.36 -7.64
C PHE A 158 13.95 6.08 -6.34
N ILE A 159 14.86 6.91 -5.84
CA ILE A 159 14.63 7.78 -4.69
C ILE A 159 14.76 9.22 -5.16
N ARG A 160 13.64 9.95 -5.21
CA ARG A 160 13.55 11.34 -5.66
C ARG A 160 13.25 12.25 -4.48
N ASP A 161 13.96 13.36 -4.40
CA ASP A 161 13.65 14.42 -3.45
C ASP A 161 12.63 15.38 -4.09
N LEU A 162 11.52 15.62 -3.41
CA LEU A 162 10.57 16.69 -3.68
C LEU A 162 10.74 17.80 -2.63
N ASP A 163 9.97 18.88 -2.75
CA ASP A 163 10.10 20.05 -1.87
C ASP A 163 9.87 19.69 -0.40
N GLU A 164 8.80 18.96 -0.09
CA GLU A 164 8.40 18.59 1.28
C GLU A 164 8.53 17.09 1.58
N GLU A 165 8.91 16.28 0.58
CA GLU A 165 8.79 14.82 0.64
C GLU A 165 9.99 14.12 -0.02
N VAL A 166 10.17 12.85 0.30
CA VAL A 166 11.01 11.93 -0.47
C VAL A 166 10.10 10.85 -1.06
N VAL A 167 10.19 10.66 -2.38
CA VAL A 167 9.44 9.63 -3.09
C VAL A 167 10.36 8.46 -3.40
N ILE A 168 9.97 7.28 -2.93
CA ILE A 168 10.57 6.00 -3.32
C ILE A 168 9.64 5.35 -4.35
N GLU A 169 10.17 5.12 -5.54
CA GLU A 169 9.46 4.47 -6.63
C GLU A 169 10.06 3.09 -6.88
N VAL A 170 9.22 2.05 -6.83
CA VAL A 170 9.60 0.65 -7.10
C VAL A 170 8.83 0.15 -8.31
N ARG A 171 9.55 -0.34 -9.32
CA ARG A 171 8.99 -0.87 -10.57
C ARG A 171 9.58 -2.22 -10.89
N GLY A 172 8.78 -3.14 -11.44
CA GLY A 172 9.28 -4.43 -11.91
C GLY A 172 8.20 -5.50 -11.95
N GLN A 173 8.60 -6.77 -11.89
CA GLN A 173 7.66 -7.89 -11.95
C GLN A 173 7.03 -8.15 -10.58
N ASP A 174 5.70 -8.24 -10.53
CA ASP A 174 4.98 -8.62 -9.32
C ASP A 174 5.24 -10.09 -8.97
N LYS A 175 5.21 -10.37 -7.66
CA LYS A 175 5.31 -11.71 -7.10
C LYS A 175 4.56 -11.83 -5.79
N SER A 176 4.20 -13.06 -5.45
CA SER A 176 3.44 -13.34 -4.23
C SER A 176 4.15 -12.77 -3.00
N GLY A 177 3.45 -11.91 -2.25
CA GLY A 177 3.96 -11.28 -1.05
C GLY A 177 4.92 -10.11 -1.27
N LEU A 178 5.04 -9.56 -2.48
CA LEU A 178 5.91 -8.40 -2.73
C LEU A 178 5.59 -7.20 -1.82
N LEU A 179 4.32 -6.83 -1.66
CA LEU A 179 3.93 -5.73 -0.75
C LEU A 179 4.30 -6.02 0.71
N LEU A 180 4.16 -7.28 1.14
CA LEU A 180 4.59 -7.71 2.48
C LEU A 180 6.10 -7.55 2.65
N ALA A 181 6.90 -7.93 1.67
CA ALA A 181 8.35 -7.80 1.73
C ALA A 181 8.81 -6.34 1.69
N LEU A 182 8.22 -5.51 0.82
CA LEU A 182 8.54 -4.07 0.75
C LEU A 182 8.21 -3.37 2.08
N SER A 183 7.00 -3.60 2.60
CA SER A 183 6.58 -3.02 3.88
C SER A 183 7.39 -3.54 5.07
N GLN A 184 7.86 -4.78 5.03
CA GLN A 184 8.82 -5.32 6.01
C GLN A 184 10.15 -4.58 5.96
N ALA A 185 10.70 -4.33 4.76
CA ALA A 185 11.96 -3.61 4.62
C ALA A 185 11.85 -2.19 5.19
N PHE A 186 10.76 -1.48 4.90
CA PHE A 186 10.51 -0.16 5.50
C PHE A 186 10.40 -0.25 7.02
N TYR A 187 9.66 -1.22 7.56
CA TYR A 187 9.53 -1.44 9.00
C TYR A 187 10.89 -1.71 9.68
N LEU A 188 11.70 -2.63 9.14
CA LEU A 188 13.00 -2.99 9.71
C LEU A 188 14.03 -1.86 9.62
N MET A 189 13.91 -1.00 8.62
CA MET A 189 14.75 0.20 8.46
C MET A 189 14.18 1.42 9.20
N ASP A 190 13.07 1.23 9.94
CA ASP A 190 12.37 2.25 10.71
C ASP A 190 11.89 3.45 9.85
N ILE A 191 11.56 3.19 8.59
CA ILE A 191 11.07 4.19 7.63
C ILE A 191 9.56 4.33 7.79
N SER A 192 9.10 5.54 8.12
CA SER A 192 7.67 5.86 8.21
C SER A 192 7.13 6.26 6.84
N ILE A 193 6.15 5.51 6.33
CA ILE A 193 5.42 5.84 5.11
C ILE A 193 4.31 6.82 5.47
N MET A 194 4.25 7.97 4.80
CA MET A 194 3.14 8.93 4.94
C MET A 194 1.97 8.54 4.05
N GLU A 195 2.30 8.27 2.78
CA GLU A 195 1.35 7.83 1.78
C GLU A 195 2.00 6.78 0.88
N ALA A 196 1.18 5.91 0.30
CA ALA A 196 1.64 5.04 -0.76
C ALA A 196 0.57 4.84 -1.82
N SER A 197 1.01 4.72 -3.07
CA SER A 197 0.20 4.23 -4.19
C SER A 197 0.82 2.92 -4.66
N ILE A 198 0.05 1.84 -4.56
CA ILE A 198 0.44 0.51 -5.00
C ILE A 198 -0.37 0.20 -6.25
N PHE A 199 0.27 -0.34 -7.27
CA PHE A 199 -0.40 -0.68 -8.53
C PHE A 199 0.29 -1.87 -9.20
N THR A 200 -0.50 -2.85 -9.62
CA THR A 200 -0.07 -3.98 -10.45
C THR A 200 -0.95 -4.02 -11.70
N ASP A 201 -0.32 -4.00 -12.87
CA ASP A 201 -1.04 -4.07 -14.15
C ASP A 201 -1.42 -5.51 -14.56
N GLU A 202 -2.12 -5.63 -15.68
CA GLU A 202 -2.56 -6.94 -16.22
C GLU A 202 -1.40 -7.86 -16.65
N LYS A 203 -0.21 -7.31 -16.86
CA LYS A 203 1.02 -8.05 -17.18
C LYS A 203 1.84 -8.37 -15.93
N ALA A 204 1.25 -8.15 -14.75
CA ALA A 204 1.91 -8.29 -13.46
C ALA A 204 3.16 -7.41 -13.35
N GLN A 205 3.14 -6.21 -13.92
CA GLN A 205 4.14 -5.19 -13.65
C GLN A 205 3.67 -4.28 -12.52
N VAL A 206 4.53 -4.09 -11.51
CA VAL A 206 4.25 -3.18 -10.41
C VAL A 206 4.78 -1.78 -10.68
N HIS A 207 4.07 -0.80 -10.15
CA HIS A 207 4.51 0.57 -10.05
C HIS A 207 4.07 1.15 -8.71
N ASN A 208 4.94 1.01 -7.71
CA ASN A 208 4.66 1.41 -6.34
C ASN A 208 5.37 2.72 -6.01
N LEU A 209 4.66 3.64 -5.39
CA LEU A 209 5.16 4.92 -4.92
C LEU A 209 4.96 4.99 -3.40
N PHE A 210 6.02 5.33 -2.67
CA PHE A 210 5.99 5.54 -1.23
C PHE A 210 6.50 6.95 -0.93
N LEU A 211 5.68 7.74 -0.26
CA LEU A 211 5.99 9.11 0.15
C LEU A 211 6.45 9.09 1.60
N ILE A 212 7.62 9.67 1.83
CA ILE A 212 8.30 9.74 3.13
C ILE A 212 8.49 11.21 3.52
N ASP A 213 8.35 11.51 4.80
CA ASP A 213 8.57 12.86 5.33
C ASP A 213 10.02 13.32 5.11
N ARG A 214 10.21 14.51 4.53
CA ARG A 214 11.54 15.07 4.27
C ARG A 214 12.35 15.38 5.52
N SER A 215 11.70 15.50 6.68
CA SER A 215 12.34 15.65 7.98
C SER A 215 13.11 14.40 8.43
N ASP A 216 12.88 13.24 7.79
CA ASP A 216 13.70 12.04 8.01
C ASP A 216 15.13 12.27 7.49
N ILE A 217 16.02 12.60 8.43
CA ILE A 217 17.42 12.94 8.14
C ILE A 217 18.21 11.78 7.53
N ARG A 218 17.74 10.53 7.63
CA ARG A 218 18.42 9.37 7.02
C ARG A 218 18.48 9.52 5.50
N PHE A 219 17.47 10.13 4.88
CA PHE A 219 17.45 10.36 3.42
C PHE A 219 18.41 11.47 2.94
N ARG A 220 19.08 12.18 3.86
CA ARG A 220 20.22 13.05 3.51
C ARG A 220 21.53 12.28 3.41
N ASN A 221 21.59 11.07 3.97
CA ASN A 221 22.76 10.21 3.94
C ASN A 221 22.76 9.36 2.65
N ARG A 222 23.79 9.55 1.81
CA ARG A 222 23.96 8.80 0.55
C ARG A 222 24.13 7.30 0.77
N GLU A 223 24.85 6.88 1.81
CA GLU A 223 25.07 5.46 2.14
C GLU A 223 23.74 4.79 2.52
N PHE A 224 22.93 5.47 3.34
CA PHE A 224 21.58 4.98 3.68
C PHE A 224 20.71 4.80 2.44
N ARG A 225 20.66 5.81 1.55
CA ARG A 225 19.91 5.70 0.29
C ARG A 225 20.39 4.55 -0.59
N THR A 226 21.72 4.37 -0.68
CA THR A 226 22.31 3.30 -1.48
C THR A 226 21.91 1.94 -0.93
N ARG A 227 22.05 1.73 0.38
CA ARG A 227 21.63 0.50 1.05
C ARG A 227 20.14 0.25 0.87
N LEU A 228 19.28 1.24 1.11
CA LEU A 228 17.84 1.10 0.91
C LEU A 228 17.49 0.72 -0.53
N THR A 229 18.11 1.37 -1.53
CA THR A 229 17.93 1.00 -2.94
C THR A 229 18.33 -0.45 -3.18
N GLU A 230 19.45 -0.91 -2.65
CA GLU A 230 19.90 -2.30 -2.80
C GLU A 230 18.93 -3.29 -2.14
N GLU A 231 18.55 -3.05 -0.88
CA GLU A 231 17.59 -3.88 -0.14
C GLU A 231 16.27 -4.03 -0.92
N LEU A 232 15.71 -2.91 -1.41
CA LEU A 232 14.46 -2.93 -2.17
C LEU A 232 14.63 -3.59 -3.55
N ARG A 233 15.79 -3.43 -4.21
CA ARG A 233 16.07 -4.07 -5.50
C ARG A 233 16.16 -5.58 -5.40
N TYR A 234 16.63 -6.15 -4.29
CA TYR A 234 16.59 -7.60 -4.11
C TYR A 234 15.16 -8.15 -4.00
N LEU A 235 14.21 -7.29 -3.64
CA LEU A 235 12.81 -7.66 -3.53
C LEU A 235 12.06 -7.60 -4.86
N ILE A 236 12.63 -7.11 -5.96
CA ILE A 236 11.91 -6.90 -7.23
C ILE A 236 12.62 -7.47 -8.46
#